data_AF-A0A090W873-F1
#
_entry.id   AF-A0A090W873-F1
#
_cell.length_a   1.000
_cell.length_b   1.000
_cell.length_c   1.000
_cell.angle_alpha   90.00
_cell.angle_beta   90.00
_cell.angle_gamma   90.00
#
_symmetry.space_group_name_H-M   'P 1'
#
loop_
_entity.id
_entity.type
_entity.pdbx_description
1 polymer ?
#
loop_
_entity_poly.entity_id
_entity_poly.type
_entity_poly.pdbx_seq_one_letter_code
_entity_poly.pdbx_strand_id
1 'polypeptide(L)' 'MAYDKFEVLTSTAYPLPIENVDTDQIIPARFLKATKREGFGDNFFRDWRYDSEGNPITDFPLNDSKYERF' A
#
# COMPACT_ATOMS: atom_id res chain seq x y z
N MET A 1 10.96 -20.84 -5.82
CA MET A 1 11.82 -19.66 -5.67
C MET A 1 12.51 -19.80 -4.32
N ALA A 2 13.84 -19.74 -4.28
CA ALA A 2 14.53 -19.59 -3.02
C ALA A 2 14.37 -18.13 -2.60
N TYR A 3 13.82 -17.88 -1.42
CA TYR A 3 13.73 -16.53 -0.87
C TYR A 3 15.07 -16.20 -0.21
N ASP A 4 15.51 -14.96 -0.36
CA ASP A 4 16.66 -14.47 0.40
C ASP A 4 16.37 -14.56 1.91
N LYS A 5 17.41 -14.86 2.68
CA LYS A 5 17.30 -14.87 4.13
C LYS A 5 16.94 -13.46 4.60
N PHE A 6 15.89 -13.37 5.42
CA PHE A 6 15.58 -12.14 6.12
C PHE A 6 16.64 -11.86 7.18
N GLU A 7 17.41 -10.78 6.98
CA GLU A 7 18.36 -10.26 7.96
C GLU A 7 17.71 -9.11 8.75
N VAL A 8 18.46 -8.49 9.65
CA VAL A 8 17.97 -7.34 10.42
C VAL A 8 17.66 -6.17 9.48
N LEU A 9 16.37 -5.86 9.33
CA LEU A 9 15.89 -4.68 8.62
C LEU A 9 15.72 -3.52 9.61
N THR A 10 16.51 -2.46 9.45
CA THR A 10 16.27 -1.17 10.14
C THR A 10 15.66 -0.21 9.13
N SER A 11 14.39 0.15 9.33
CA SER A 11 13.66 1.05 8.44
C SER A 11 12.63 1.87 9.21
N THR A 12 12.10 2.91 8.58
CA THR A 12 11.01 3.72 9.10
C THR A 12 9.72 2.90 9.10
N ALA A 13 9.03 2.88 10.24
CA ALA A 13 7.70 2.28 10.36
C ALA A 13 6.62 3.34 10.16
N TYR A 14 5.50 2.91 9.60
CA TYR A 14 4.33 3.75 9.38
C TYR A 14 3.18 3.34 10.34
N PRO A 15 2.64 4.26 11.17
CA PRO A 15 1.52 3.93 12.07
C PRO A 15 0.18 3.93 11.32
N LEU A 16 -0.49 2.78 11.29
CA LEU A 16 -1.84 2.60 10.76
C LEU A 16 -2.82 2.29 11.90
N PRO A 17 -3.49 3.29 12.51
CA PRO A 17 -4.37 3.10 13.66
C PRO A 17 -5.78 2.64 13.23
N ILE A 18 -5.86 1.61 12.39
CA ILE A 18 -7.12 1.04 11.89
C ILE A 18 -7.15 -0.42 12.29
N GLU A 19 -8.23 -0.82 12.96
CA GLU A 19 -8.50 -2.21 13.31
C GLU A 19 -9.26 -2.91 12.20
N ASN A 20 -9.19 -4.25 12.17
CA ASN A 20 -9.95 -5.10 11.24
C ASN A 20 -9.70 -4.77 9.76
N VAL A 21 -8.44 -4.48 9.40
CA VAL A 21 -8.06 -4.25 8.00
C VAL A 21 -8.30 -5.52 7.19
N ASP A 22 -9.20 -5.46 6.20
CA ASP A 22 -9.56 -6.60 5.35
C ASP A 22 -8.73 -6.69 4.05
N THR A 23 -8.92 -7.78 3.30
CA THR A 23 -8.15 -8.04 2.08
C THR A 23 -8.48 -7.07 0.94
N ASP A 24 -9.72 -6.59 0.84
CA ASP A 24 -10.14 -5.65 -0.20
C ASP A 24 -9.63 -4.23 0.09
N GLN A 25 -9.48 -3.88 1.37
CA GLN A 25 -8.85 -2.64 1.81
C GLN A 25 -7.36 -2.63 1.49
N ILE A 26 -6.66 -3.75 1.72
CA ILE A 26 -5.23 -3.90 1.36
C ILE A 26 -5.07 -3.81 -0.16
N ILE A 27 -5.87 -4.57 -0.91
CA ILE A 27 -5.90 -4.50 -2.37
C ILE A 27 -7.29 -4.87 -2.91
N PRO A 28 -7.99 -3.93 -3.56
CA PRO A 28 -9.32 -4.22 -4.06
C PRO A 28 -9.33 -5.32 -5.14
N ALA A 29 -10.28 -6.25 -5.06
CA ALA A 29 -10.41 -7.39 -5.99
C ALA A 29 -10.43 -7.00 -7.48
N ARG A 30 -10.85 -5.77 -7.82
CA ARG A 30 -10.86 -5.25 -9.20
C ARG A 30 -9.47 -5.20 -9.84
N PHE A 31 -8.41 -5.08 -9.03
CA PHE A 31 -7.01 -5.08 -9.50
C PHE A 31 -6.39 -6.47 -9.55
N LEU A 32 -7.02 -7.48 -8.94
CA LEU A 32 -6.54 -8.86 -8.94
C LEU A 32 -6.78 -9.60 -10.27
N LYS A 33 -7.46 -8.95 -11.23
CA LYS A 33 -7.65 -9.46 -12.60
C LYS A 33 -6.43 -9.22 -13.49
N ALA A 34 -5.41 -8.50 -13.00
CA ALA A 34 -4.17 -8.29 -13.73
C ALA A 34 -3.43 -9.62 -13.91
N THR A 35 -3.10 -9.96 -15.16
CA THR A 35 -2.35 -11.18 -15.51
C THR A 35 -0.84 -11.03 -15.25
N LYS A 36 -0.36 -9.79 -15.07
CA LYS A 36 1.03 -9.46 -14.78
C LYS A 36 1.17 -9.06 -13.32
N ARG A 37 2.28 -9.46 -12.67
CA ARG A 37 2.64 -9.12 -11.28
C ARG A 37 3.18 -7.69 -11.11
N GLU A 38 2.92 -6.81 -12.05
CA GLU A 38 3.39 -5.42 -12.08
C GLU A 38 2.28 -4.48 -11.58
N GLY A 39 2.63 -3.35 -10.98
CA GLY A 39 1.65 -2.32 -10.60
C GLY A 39 0.81 -2.62 -9.34
N PHE A 40 1.13 -3.68 -8.59
CA PHE A 40 0.44 -3.97 -7.32
C PHE A 40 0.74 -2.93 -6.23
N GLY A 41 1.93 -2.31 -6.25
CA GLY A 41 2.29 -1.23 -5.31
C GLY A 41 1.43 0.03 -5.45
N ASP A 42 1.03 0.38 -6.68
CA ASP A 42 0.16 1.54 -6.94
C ASP A 42 -1.29 1.30 -6.49
N ASN A 43 -1.66 0.03 -6.34
CA ASN A 43 -2.99 -0.42 -5.92
C ASN A 43 -3.06 -0.81 -4.45
N PHE A 44 -1.94 -0.80 -3.74
CA PHE A 44 -1.89 -1.02 -2.30
C PHE A 44 -2.65 0.10 -1.58
N PHE A 45 -3.65 -0.26 -0.78
CA PHE A 45 -4.59 0.68 -0.15
C PHE A 45 -5.22 1.67 -1.14
N ARG A 46 -5.55 1.24 -2.37
CA ARG A 46 -6.02 2.13 -3.43
C ARG A 46 -7.15 3.07 -2.99
N ASP A 47 -8.16 2.53 -2.34
CA ASP A 47 -9.37 3.26 -1.93
C ASP A 47 -9.13 4.20 -0.75
N TRP A 48 -8.04 4.01 -0.02
CA TRP A 48 -7.63 4.93 1.05
C TRP A 48 -6.64 5.97 0.56
N ARG A 49 -5.79 5.61 -0.43
CA ARG A 49 -4.79 6.50 -1.00
C ARG A 49 -5.38 7.47 -2.01
N TYR A 50 -6.40 7.10 -2.77
CA TYR A 50 -6.88 7.89 -3.89
C TYR A 50 -8.39 8.07 -3.88
N ASP A 51 -8.84 9.25 -4.28
CA ASP A 51 -10.25 9.52 -4.53
C ASP A 51 -10.73 8.91 -5.88
N SER A 52 -12.01 9.13 -6.21
CA SER A 52 -12.61 8.66 -7.47
C SER A 52 -12.01 9.30 -8.73
N GLU A 53 -11.39 10.47 -8.60
CA GLU A 53 -10.70 11.19 -9.68
C GLU A 53 -9.23 10.77 -9.80
N GLY A 54 -8.74 9.97 -8.84
CA GLY A 54 -7.37 9.47 -8.78
C GLY A 54 -6.40 10.40 -8.07
N ASN A 55 -6.88 11.44 -7.37
CA ASN A 55 -6.03 12.33 -6.59
C ASN A 55 -5.70 11.72 -5.22
N PRO A 56 -4.49 11.96 -4.68
CA PRO A 56 -4.12 11.45 -3.38
C PRO A 56 -4.95 12.11 -2.26
N ILE A 57 -5.51 11.30 -1.38
CA ILE A 57 -6.25 11.76 -0.19
C ILE A 57 -5.25 12.22 0.87
N THR A 58 -5.35 13.47 1.32
CA THR A 58 -4.41 14.08 2.27
C THR A 58 -4.45 13.45 3.66
N ASP A 59 -5.59 12.88 4.03
CA ASP A 59 -5.81 12.28 5.35
C ASP A 59 -5.20 10.89 5.47
N PHE A 60 -4.91 10.23 4.33
CA PHE A 60 -4.30 8.92 4.37
C PHE A 60 -2.80 9.04 4.57
N PRO A 61 -2.25 8.54 5.68
CA PRO A 61 -0.93 8.99 6.03
C PRO A 61 0.19 8.44 5.14
N LEU A 62 0.01 7.37 4.34
CA LEU A 62 1.01 6.99 3.33
C LEU A 62 1.15 8.00 2.17
N ASN A 63 0.22 8.96 2.05
CA ASN A 63 0.34 10.07 1.11
C ASN A 63 1.06 11.28 1.73
N ASP A 64 1.39 11.23 3.01
CA ASP A 64 2.16 12.28 3.66
C ASP A 64 3.61 12.23 3.19
N SER A 65 4.10 13.35 2.65
CA SER A 65 5.48 13.53 2.20
C SER A 65 6.55 13.10 3.22
N LYS A 66 6.23 13.07 4.53
CA LYS A 66 7.13 12.56 5.56
C LYS A 66 7.49 11.08 5.40
N TYR A 67 6.70 10.32 4.64
CA TYR A 67 6.94 8.91 4.33
C TYR A 67 7.24 8.66 2.84
N GLU A 68 7.27 9.69 1.98
CA GLU A 68 7.57 9.54 0.54
C GLU A 68 9.04 9.21 0.24
N ARG A 69 9.95 9.51 1.17
CA ARG A 69 11.38 9.32 0.99
C ARG A 69 11.91 8.27 1.94
N PHE A 70 11.90 7.00 1.54
CA PHE A 70 12.94 6.00 1.84
C PHE A 70 12.85 4.85 0.84
#